data_AF-A0A117MTT0-F1
#
_entry.id   AF-A0A117MTT0-F1
#
_cell.length_a   1.000
_cell.length_b   1.000
_cell.length_c   1.000
_cell.angle_alpha   90.00
_cell.angle_beta   90.00
_cell.angle_gamma   90.00
#
_symmetry.space_group_name_H-M   'P 1'
#
loop_
_entity.id
_entity.type
_entity.pdbx_description
1 polymer ?
#
loop_
_entity_poly.entity_id
_entity_poly.type
_entity_poly.pdbx_seq_one_letter_code
_entity_poly.pdbx_strand_id
1 'polypeptide(L)'
;MALAFDTLGYAKALKAGGVKAADAEAMAEAARDFIMAEIATREDLRQALEVQTLRLTIRLGLMVAGGAGSILAAGFLAVRFLANLPH
;
A
#
# COMPACT_ATOMS: atom_id res chain seq x y z
N MET A 1 -12.10 -6.90 -7.81
CA MET A 1 -13.58 -6.76 -7.89
C MET A 1 -13.86 -5.30 -8.24
N ALA A 2 -14.34 -5.02 -9.46
CA ALA A 2 -14.56 -3.64 -9.90
C ALA A 2 -15.71 -3.00 -9.09
N LEU A 3 -15.46 -1.85 -8.48
CA LEU A 3 -16.51 -1.03 -7.88
C LEU A 3 -17.36 -0.50 -9.05
N ALA A 4 -18.57 -1.03 -9.22
CA ALA A 4 -19.47 -0.58 -10.28
C ALA A 4 -20.10 0.76 -9.88
N PHE A 5 -19.76 1.83 -10.59
CA PHE A 5 -20.45 3.11 -10.46
C PHE A 5 -21.88 2.95 -10.97
N ASP A 6 -22.87 3.25 -10.12
CA ASP A 6 -24.29 3.20 -10.49
C ASP A 6 -24.68 4.47 -11.26
N THR A 7 -24.39 4.46 -12.56
CA THR A 7 -24.74 5.55 -13.48
C THR A 7 -26.25 5.80 -13.51
N LEU A 8 -27.07 4.76 -13.33
CA LEU A 8 -28.53 4.85 -13.36
C LEU A 8 -29.09 5.56 -12.12
N GLY A 9 -28.59 5.20 -10.93
CA GLY A 9 -28.93 5.87 -9.68
C GLY A 9 -28.51 7.34 -9.67
N TYR A 10 -27.32 7.63 -10.18
CA TYR A 10 -26.79 8.99 -10.29
C TYR A 10 -27.62 9.86 -11.26
N ALA A 11 -27.95 9.34 -12.44
CA ALA A 11 -28.81 10.04 -13.40
C ALA A 11 -30.22 10.30 -12.83
N LYS A 12 -30.78 9.37 -12.06
CA LYS A 12 -32.10 9.57 -11.39
C LYS A 12 -32.05 10.67 -10.34
N ALA A 13 -30.97 10.76 -9.55
CA ALA A 13 -30.79 11.83 -8.58
C ALA A 13 -30.68 13.21 -9.25
N LEU A 14 -29.94 13.29 -10.36
CA LEU A 14 -29.85 14.51 -11.17
C LEU A 14 -31.20 14.93 -11.75
N LYS A 15 -31.98 13.97 -12.29
CA LYS A 15 -33.33 14.23 -12.79
C LYS A 15 -34.27 14.71 -11.67
N ALA A 16 -34.19 14.14 -10.46
CA ALA A 16 -34.97 14.59 -9.31
C ALA A 16 -34.62 16.03 -8.87
N GLY A 17 -33.39 16.48 -9.13
CA GLY A 17 -32.93 17.87 -8.93
C GLY A 17 -33.30 18.84 -10.06
N GLY A 18 -34.04 18.39 -11.09
CA GLY A 18 -34.47 19.23 -12.21
C GLY A 18 -33.51 19.28 -13.41
N VAL A 19 -32.46 18.45 -13.43
CA VAL A 19 -31.57 18.32 -14.58
C VAL A 19 -32.28 17.57 -15.71
N LYS A 20 -32.17 18.06 -16.95
CA LYS A 20 -32.76 17.42 -18.12
C LYS A 20 -32.21 16.01 -18.29
N ALA A 21 -33.05 15.10 -18.80
CA ALA A 21 -32.72 13.68 -18.83
C ALA A 21 -31.45 13.34 -19.62
N ALA A 22 -31.23 14.00 -20.75
CA ALA A 22 -30.05 13.81 -21.58
C ALA A 22 -28.77 14.30 -20.90
N ASP A 23 -28.83 15.44 -20.23
CA ASP A 23 -27.70 16.01 -19.49
C ASP A 23 -27.36 15.15 -18.26
N ALA A 24 -28.38 14.63 -17.56
CA ALA A 24 -28.21 13.76 -16.41
C ALA A 24 -27.54 12.42 -16.75
N GLU A 25 -27.87 11.84 -17.91
CA GLU A 25 -27.24 10.61 -18.41
C GLU A 25 -25.80 10.87 -18.88
N ALA A 26 -25.57 11.96 -19.61
CA ALA A 26 -24.21 12.35 -20.03
C ALA A 26 -23.29 12.63 -18.83
N MET A 27 -23.82 13.27 -17.77
CA MET A 27 -23.07 13.50 -16.53
C MET A 27 -22.79 12.21 -15.76
N ALA A 28 -23.71 11.24 -15.79
CA ALA A 28 -23.48 9.94 -15.15
C ALA A 28 -22.41 9.11 -15.88
N GLU A 29 -22.43 9.11 -17.21
CA GLU A 29 -21.42 8.47 -18.05
C GLU A 29 -20.04 9.11 -17.83
N ALA A 30 -19.96 10.44 -17.86
CA ALA A 30 -18.72 11.17 -17.60
C ALA A 30 -18.20 10.94 -16.16
N ALA A 31 -19.08 10.92 -15.17
CA ALA A 31 -18.69 10.62 -13.79
C ALA A 31 -18.13 9.20 -13.65
N ARG A 32 -18.71 8.20 -14.32
CA ARG A 32 -18.13 6.85 -14.38
C ARG A 32 -16.72 6.89 -14.96
N ASP A 33 -16.56 7.52 -16.12
CA ASP A 33 -15.32 7.45 -16.88
C ASP A 33 -14.17 8.25 -16.23
N PHE A 34 -14.47 9.38 -15.58
CA PHE A 34 -13.46 10.24 -14.95
C PHE A 34 -13.23 9.99 -13.46
N ILE A 35 -14.22 9.47 -12.72
CA ILE A 35 -14.08 9.23 -11.26
C ILE A 35 -13.59 7.81 -10.98
N MET A 36 -13.97 6.80 -11.78
CA MET A 36 -13.55 5.41 -11.53
C MET A 36 -12.12 5.09 -11.96
N ALA A 37 -11.47 5.96 -12.73
CA ALA A 37 -10.10 5.73 -13.22
C ALA A 37 -9.06 5.63 -12.08
N GLU A 38 -9.34 6.19 -10.90
CA GLU A 38 -8.37 6.27 -9.79
C GLU A 38 -8.85 5.66 -8.46
N ILE A 39 -9.98 4.95 -8.43
CA ILE A 39 -10.46 4.36 -7.16
C ILE A 39 -9.73 3.06 -6.89
N ALA A 40 -8.71 3.13 -6.04
CA ALA A 40 -8.16 1.95 -5.40
C ALA A 40 -9.26 1.27 -4.56
N THR A 41 -9.52 -0.01 -4.82
CA THR A 41 -10.49 -0.75 -4.02
C THR A 41 -9.93 -1.00 -2.62
N ARG A 42 -10.80 -1.27 -1.63
CA ARG A 42 -10.35 -1.66 -0.29
C ARG A 42 -9.41 -2.86 -0.32
N GLU A 43 -9.62 -3.77 -1.26
CA GLU A 43 -8.79 -4.96 -1.45
C GLU A 43 -7.42 -4.59 -2.04
N ASP A 44 -7.37 -3.67 -3.00
CA ASP A 44 -6.09 -3.20 -3.56
C ASP A 44 -5.24 -2.51 -2.49
N LEU A 45 -5.88 -1.69 -1.65
CA LEU A 45 -5.21 -1.05 -0.51
C LEU A 45 -4.73 -2.09 0.52
N ARG A 46 -5.56 -3.09 0.83
CA ARG A 46 -5.21 -4.17 1.74
C ARG A 46 -4.00 -4.96 1.23
N GLN A 47 -3.99 -5.33 -0.05
CA GLN A 47 -2.88 -6.03 -0.67
C GLN A 47 -1.59 -5.18 -0.67
N ALA A 48 -1.70 -3.90 -1.01
CA ALA A 48 -0.56 -2.98 -0.96
C ALA A 48 0.02 -2.86 0.46
N LEU A 49 -0.85 -2.80 1.48
CA LEU A 49 -0.45 -2.76 2.89
C LEU A 49 0.18 -4.07 3.36
N GLU A 50 -0.38 -5.22 2.98
CA GLU A 50 0.18 -6.54 3.31
C GLU A 50 1.59 -6.71 2.70
N VAL A 51 1.77 -6.29 1.44
CA VAL A 51 3.08 -6.30 0.78
C VAL A 51 4.06 -5.35 1.45
N GLN A 52 3.64 -4.13 1.81
CA GLN A 52 4.51 -3.20 2.53
C GLN A 52 4.88 -3.73 3.92
N THR A 53 3.91 -4.30 4.64
CA THR A 53 4.13 -4.89 5.97
C THR A 53 5.16 -6.00 5.88
N LEU A 54 5.00 -6.93 4.91
CA LEU A 54 5.97 -8.01 4.70
C LEU A 54 7.37 -7.47 4.38
N ARG A 55 7.47 -6.48 3.49
CA ARG A 55 8.75 -5.85 3.13
C ARG A 55 9.40 -5.16 4.34
N LEU A 56 8.63 -4.47 5.16
CA LEU A 56 9.13 -3.82 6.38
C LEU A 56 9.59 -4.87 7.39
N THR A 57 8.81 -5.92 7.64
CA THR A 57 9.21 -7.03 8.53
C THR A 57 10.52 -7.67 8.09
N ILE A 58 10.69 -7.95 6.80
CA ILE A 58 11.94 -8.51 6.27
C ILE A 58 13.11 -7.54 6.44
N ARG A 59 12.94 -6.27 6.04
CA ARG A 59 14.00 -5.25 6.17
C ARG A 59 14.43 -5.05 7.62
N LEU A 60 13.48 -4.94 8.54
CA LEU A 60 13.75 -4.78 9.96
C LEU A 60 14.42 -6.04 10.54
N GLY A 61 13.95 -7.23 10.17
CA GLY A 61 14.58 -8.49 10.56
C GLY A 61 16.04 -8.58 10.12
N LEU A 62 16.33 -8.18 8.87
CA LEU A 62 17.70 -8.13 8.35
C LEU A 62 18.58 -7.08 9.05
N MET A 63 18.03 -5.90 9.37
CA MET A 63 18.76 -4.87 10.12
C MET A 63 19.14 -5.36 11.52
N VAL A 64 18.21 -5.99 12.23
CA VAL A 64 18.46 -6.54 13.58
C VAL A 64 19.45 -7.70 13.50
N ALA A 65 19.25 -8.65 12.59
CA ALA A 65 20.14 -9.80 12.42
C ALA A 65 21.56 -9.35 12.01
N GLY A 66 21.67 -8.39 11.09
CA GLY A 66 22.94 -7.81 10.66
C GLY A 66 23.65 -7.08 11.79
N GLY A 67 22.94 -6.25 12.55
CA GLY A 67 23.50 -5.55 13.71
C GLY A 67 23.97 -6.52 14.79
N ALA A 68 23.12 -7.46 15.22
CA ALA A 68 23.49 -8.48 16.19
C ALA A 68 24.69 -9.32 15.73
N GLY A 69 24.69 -9.73 14.45
CA GLY A 69 25.80 -10.46 13.84
C GLY A 69 27.11 -9.68 13.88
N SER A 70 27.10 -8.38 13.56
CA SER A 70 28.30 -7.54 13.60
C SER A 70 28.87 -7.37 15.02
N ILE A 71 28.01 -7.24 16.03
CA ILE A 71 28.44 -7.09 17.43
C ILE A 71 29.09 -8.39 17.93
N LEU A 72 28.46 -9.53 17.66
CA LEU A 72 29.01 -10.83 18.05
C LEU A 72 30.33 -11.13 17.35
N ALA A 73 30.43 -10.83 16.05
CA ALA A 73 31.67 -11.01 15.30
C ALA A 73 32.81 -10.13 15.85
N ALA A 74 32.53 -8.86 16.13
CA ALA A 74 33.51 -7.93 16.70
C ALA A 74 33.96 -8.38 18.10
N GLY A 75 33.02 -8.79 18.96
CA GLY A 75 33.33 -9.31 20.29
C GLY A 75 34.20 -10.57 20.25
N PHE A 76 33.88 -11.52 19.36
CA PHE A 76 34.68 -12.73 19.19
C PHE A 76 36.11 -12.42 18.72
N LEU A 77 36.26 -11.49 17.77
CA LEU A 77 37.57 -11.00 17.31
C LEU A 77 38.37 -10.33 18.42
N ALA A 78 37.74 -9.52 19.26
CA ALA A 78 38.40 -8.86 20.39
C ALA A 78 38.93 -9.87 21.41
N VAL A 79 38.13 -10.89 21.77
CA VAL A 79 38.56 -11.96 22.69
C VAL A 79 39.72 -12.75 22.10
N ARG A 80 39.63 -13.11 20.81
CA ARG A 80 40.71 -13.82 20.08
C ARG A 80 42.00 -12.99 20.07
N PHE A 81 41.89 -11.68 19.87
CA PHE A 81 43.05 -10.77 19.84
C PHE A 81 43.73 -10.68 21.21
N LEU A 82 42.94 -10.47 22.28
CA LEU A 82 43.46 -10.46 23.66
C LEU A 82 44.15 -11.77 24.05
N ALA A 83 43.61 -12.92 23.63
CA ALA A 83 44.19 -14.22 23.91
C ALA A 83 45.52 -14.49 23.15
N ASN A 84 45.84 -13.67 22.14
CA ASN A 84 47.03 -13.84 21.30
C ASN A 84 48.09 -12.77 21.56
N LEU A 85 47.94 -11.95 22.61
CA LEU A 85 48.99 -11.04 23.04
C LEU A 85 50.15 -11.84 23.65
N PRO A 86 51.40 -11.64 23.19
CA PRO A 86 52.56 -12.23 23.85
C PRO A 86 52.73 -11.59 25.23
N HIS A 87 52.80 -12.43 26.27
CA HIS A 87 53.13 -12.04 27.65
C HIS A 87 54.62 -11.73 27.80
#